data_AF-A0A7C4HN55-F1
#
_entry.id   AF-A0A7C4HN55-F1
#
_cell.length_a   1.000
_cell.length_b   1.000
_cell.length_c   1.000
_cell.angle_alpha   90.00
_cell.angle_beta   90.00
_cell.angle_gamma   90.00
#
_symmetry.space_group_name_H-M   'P 1'
#
loop_
_entity.id
_entity.type
_entity.pdbx_description
1 polymer ?
#
loop_
_entity_poly.entity_id
_entity_poly.type
_entity_poly.pdbx_seq_one_letter_code
_entity_poly.pdbx_strand_id
1 'polypeptide(L)'
;MNRNLTSRSPCRLPSARLALLAVGLGWAAASLIAAPAADAIRWWVSTADLKQQLTEQPPLVWQTAAPPRGNRIAVTPAETYQTMLGLGSSLEPSTCWNLSRMSAEDRERTLERLLDRERGIGMNLMRICMGTPDFTGDPWYSYDDLGPGDSDPELKRFSIEKDRAYILPILKLAKRKNPDLLFFASPWSPPGWMKSTGTMIGGHLLPRWYAVYADYFVKFIRA
;
A
#
# COMPACT_ATOMS: atom_id res chain seq x y z
N MET A 1 45.50 10.76 -45.67
CA MET A 1 45.02 10.84 -47.07
C MET A 1 44.60 12.25 -47.34
N ASN A 2 45.42 12.91 -48.16
CA ASN A 2 45.29 14.27 -48.64
C ASN A 2 44.20 14.32 -49.72
N ARG A 3 43.39 15.38 -49.80
CA ARG A 3 42.93 15.96 -51.08
C ARG A 3 42.39 17.38 -50.85
N ASN A 4 43.28 18.33 -51.11
CA ASN A 4 42.99 19.69 -51.53
C ASN A 4 42.11 19.70 -52.78
N LEU A 5 41.24 20.70 -52.93
CA LEU A 5 40.96 21.33 -54.22
C LEU A 5 40.74 22.83 -54.02
N THR A 6 41.68 23.57 -54.60
CA THR A 6 41.79 25.01 -54.72
C THR A 6 40.92 25.55 -55.85
N SER A 7 40.40 26.78 -55.72
CA SER A 7 40.07 27.65 -56.86
C SER A 7 40.29 29.11 -56.47
N ARG A 8 40.94 29.87 -57.35
CA ARG A 8 41.44 31.25 -57.18
C ARG A 8 40.46 32.29 -57.76
N SER A 9 40.26 33.37 -56.99
CA SER A 9 40.07 34.83 -57.24
C SER A 9 39.46 35.36 -58.56
N PRO A 10 38.77 36.54 -58.53
CA PRO A 10 39.53 37.79 -58.65
C PRO A 10 39.07 38.98 -57.77
N CYS A 11 40.00 39.92 -57.65
CA CYS A 11 40.04 41.20 -56.95
C CYS A 11 39.00 42.25 -57.39
N ARG A 12 38.40 43.00 -56.44
CA ARG A 12 37.98 44.41 -56.57
C ARG A 12 38.02 45.12 -55.19
N LEU A 13 38.62 46.31 -55.13
CA LEU A 13 38.58 47.31 -54.06
C LEU A 13 37.63 48.46 -54.48
N PRO A 14 37.36 49.50 -53.66
CA PRO A 14 36.73 49.49 -52.34
C PRO A 14 35.50 50.43 -52.32
N SER A 15 34.60 50.30 -51.35
CA SER A 15 33.64 51.38 -51.05
C SER A 15 33.41 51.46 -49.54
N ALA A 16 33.93 52.53 -48.96
CA ALA A 16 33.75 52.90 -47.57
C ALA A 16 32.25 53.06 -47.26
N ARG A 17 31.79 52.42 -46.19
CA ARG A 17 30.54 52.77 -45.52
C ARG A 17 30.79 52.83 -44.02
N LEU A 18 30.61 54.03 -43.48
CA LEU A 18 30.42 54.30 -42.06
C LEU A 18 29.38 53.34 -41.50
N ALA A 19 29.71 52.62 -40.43
CA ALA A 19 28.74 51.96 -39.57
C ALA A 19 28.90 52.51 -38.16
N LEU A 20 27.86 53.17 -37.67
CA LEU A 20 27.74 53.72 -36.33
C LEU A 20 27.98 52.62 -35.27
N LEU A 21 28.81 52.92 -34.27
CA LEU A 21 28.80 52.18 -33.00
C LEU A 21 27.48 52.48 -32.28
N ALA A 22 26.55 51.53 -32.29
CA ALA A 22 25.46 51.51 -31.32
C ALA A 22 25.98 50.85 -30.03
N VAL A 23 26.22 51.66 -29.00
CA VAL A 23 26.43 51.19 -27.63
C VAL A 23 25.08 50.67 -27.13
N GLY A 24 24.84 49.37 -27.29
CA GLY A 24 23.68 48.71 -26.70
C GLY A 24 23.92 48.53 -25.20
N LEU A 25 23.19 49.29 -24.37
CA LEU A 25 22.97 48.92 -22.97
C LEU A 25 22.20 47.59 -22.95
N GLY A 26 22.92 46.48 -22.86
CA GLY A 26 22.33 45.18 -22.59
C GLY A 26 21.81 45.12 -21.16
N TRP A 27 20.50 45.29 -20.98
CA TRP A 27 19.83 44.83 -19.77
C TRP A 27 19.92 43.30 -19.73
N ALA A 28 20.89 42.77 -18.98
CA ALA A 28 20.87 41.38 -18.59
C ALA A 28 19.70 41.20 -17.60
N ALA A 29 18.52 40.85 -18.12
CA ALA A 29 17.44 40.35 -17.31
C ALA A 29 17.92 39.03 -16.69
N ALA A 30 18.35 39.09 -15.42
CA ALA A 30 18.54 37.89 -14.64
C ALA A 30 17.18 37.20 -14.53
N SER A 31 16.99 36.15 -15.32
CA SER A 31 15.86 35.24 -15.13
C SER A 31 16.01 34.62 -13.75
N LEU A 32 15.29 35.17 -12.78
CA LEU A 32 14.98 34.49 -11.54
C LEU A 32 14.19 33.24 -11.92
N ILE A 33 14.88 32.11 -12.03
CA ILE A 33 14.23 30.81 -11.99
C ILE A 33 13.62 30.74 -10.58
N ALA A 34 12.31 31.00 -10.50
CA ALA A 34 11.57 30.74 -9.28
C ALA A 34 11.79 29.27 -8.93
N ALA A 35 12.43 29.02 -7.80
CA ALA A 35 12.48 27.68 -7.25
C ALA A 35 11.02 27.16 -7.18
N PRO A 36 10.75 25.89 -7.55
CA PRO A 36 9.42 25.35 -7.39
C PRO A 36 8.97 25.62 -5.96
N ALA A 37 7.79 26.22 -5.80
CA ALA A 37 7.22 26.47 -4.48
C ALA A 37 7.23 25.13 -3.75
N ALA A 38 8.07 25.01 -2.73
CA ALA A 38 8.17 23.77 -1.98
C ALA A 38 6.76 23.45 -1.46
N ASP A 39 6.25 22.26 -1.79
CA ASP A 39 4.89 21.87 -1.43
C ASP A 39 4.69 22.10 0.06
N ALA A 40 3.57 22.75 0.41
CA ALA A 40 3.23 23.04 1.79
C ALA A 40 3.15 21.73 2.59
N ILE A 41 3.68 21.74 3.80
CA ILE A 41 3.70 20.56 4.67
C ILE A 41 2.30 20.39 5.25
N ARG A 42 1.63 19.31 4.84
CA ARG A 42 0.36 18.86 5.43
C ARG A 42 0.64 18.08 6.70
N TRP A 43 -0.16 18.33 7.74
CA TRP A 43 -0.01 17.65 9.01
C TRP A 43 -1.36 17.51 9.71
N TRP A 44 -1.47 16.49 10.54
CA TRP A 44 -2.68 16.11 11.25
C TRP A 44 -2.40 15.95 12.73
N VAL A 45 -3.42 16.20 13.56
CA VAL A 45 -3.33 16.02 15.01
C VAL A 45 -4.52 15.20 15.53
N SER A 46 -4.21 14.31 16.47
CA SER A 46 -5.18 13.65 17.33
C SER A 46 -4.80 13.91 18.78
N THR A 47 -5.74 14.36 19.61
CA THR A 47 -5.50 14.63 21.04
C THR A 47 -6.19 13.57 21.92
N ALA A 48 -5.61 13.29 23.08
CA ALA A 48 -6.15 12.31 24.03
C ALA A 48 -7.55 12.69 24.55
N ASP A 49 -7.86 14.00 24.62
CA ASP A 49 -9.18 14.52 24.99
C ASP A 49 -10.18 14.55 23.82
N LEU A 50 -9.79 14.02 22.64
CA LEU A 50 -10.60 13.93 21.42
C LEU A 50 -11.12 15.26 20.88
N LYS A 51 -10.55 16.41 21.30
CA LYS A 51 -10.83 17.71 20.69
C LYS A 51 -10.32 17.79 19.25
N GLN A 52 -9.25 17.07 18.94
CA GLN A 52 -8.78 16.84 17.57
C GLN A 52 -8.76 15.33 17.31
N GLN A 53 -9.31 14.91 16.16
CA GLN A 53 -9.52 13.51 15.80
C GLN A 53 -9.06 13.33 14.35
N LEU A 54 -7.76 13.11 14.16
CA LEU A 54 -7.10 13.14 12.84
C LEU A 54 -7.45 14.42 12.07
N THR A 55 -7.38 15.56 12.76
CA THR A 55 -7.77 16.85 12.19
C THR A 55 -6.61 17.43 11.42
N GLU A 56 -6.80 17.66 10.11
CA GLU A 56 -5.85 18.39 9.29
C GLU A 56 -5.68 19.82 9.80
N GLN A 57 -4.44 20.28 9.88
CA GLN A 57 -4.09 21.58 10.40
C GLN A 57 -3.72 22.55 9.27
N PRO A 58 -3.69 23.87 9.53
CA PRO A 58 -3.16 24.82 8.56
C PRO A 58 -1.78 24.38 8.05
N PRO A 59 -1.57 24.30 6.71
CA PRO A 59 -0.32 23.84 6.15
C PRO A 59 0.86 24.67 6.64
N LEU A 60 1.98 24.00 6.95
CA LEU A 60 3.22 24.71 7.29
C LEU A 60 3.99 25.03 6.02
N VAL A 61 4.58 26.22 5.98
CA VAL A 61 5.45 26.64 4.90
C VAL A 61 6.90 26.44 5.35
N TRP A 62 7.74 25.97 4.44
CA TRP A 62 9.17 25.88 4.68
C TRP A 62 9.75 27.25 5.00
N GLN A 63 10.58 27.33 6.05
CA GLN A 63 11.22 28.56 6.48
C GLN A 63 12.74 28.35 6.57
N THR A 64 13.50 29.42 6.32
CA THR A 64 14.93 29.43 6.62
C THR A 64 15.12 29.28 8.12
N ALA A 65 15.94 28.30 8.53
CA ALA A 65 16.15 28.01 9.94
C ALA A 65 16.82 29.18 10.67
N ALA A 66 16.15 29.72 11.69
CA ALA A 66 16.76 30.59 12.69
C ALA A 66 17.59 29.76 13.68
N PRO A 67 18.48 30.37 14.49
CA PRO A 67 19.16 29.67 15.59
C PRO A 67 18.13 28.94 16.47
N PRO A 68 18.38 27.67 16.83
CA PRO A 68 17.36 26.82 17.42
C PRO A 68 16.88 27.38 18.76
N ARG A 69 15.56 27.57 18.88
CA ARG A 69 14.86 27.82 20.15
C ARG A 69 14.13 26.54 20.54
N GLY A 70 14.83 25.60 21.19
CA GLY A 70 14.27 24.34 21.68
C GLY A 70 14.77 23.09 20.96
N ASN A 71 14.00 22.00 21.10
CA ASN A 71 14.37 20.67 20.58
C ASN A 71 14.28 20.63 19.05
N ARG A 72 15.31 20.07 18.41
CA ARG A 72 15.39 19.90 16.96
C ARG A 72 15.49 18.43 16.60
N ILE A 73 14.62 18.00 15.70
CA ILE A 73 14.71 16.70 15.02
C ILE A 73 15.25 16.96 13.62
N ALA A 74 16.38 16.34 13.27
CA ALA A 74 16.97 16.43 11.95
C ALA A 74 16.69 15.14 11.16
N VAL A 75 16.32 15.27 9.89
CA VAL A 75 16.09 14.16 8.97
C VAL A 75 17.14 14.23 7.87
N THR A 76 17.90 13.15 7.67
CA THR A 76 18.95 13.05 6.64
C THR A 76 18.48 12.09 5.53
N PRO A 77 18.02 12.57 4.36
CA PRO A 77 17.48 11.70 3.30
C PRO A 77 18.46 10.66 2.75
N ALA A 78 19.77 10.87 2.92
CA ALA A 78 20.81 9.94 2.51
C ALA A 78 20.98 8.75 3.48
N GLU A 79 20.43 8.84 4.69
CA GLU A 79 20.46 7.77 5.70
C GLU A 79 19.16 6.96 5.61
N THR A 80 19.23 5.77 5.01
CA THR A 80 18.07 4.91 4.74
C THR A 80 18.06 3.65 5.60
N TYR A 81 16.86 3.13 5.88
CA TYR A 81 16.64 1.89 6.63
C TYR A 81 15.74 0.92 5.84
N GLN A 82 14.89 0.15 6.51
CA GLN A 82 13.95 -0.77 5.87
C GLN A 82 12.91 -0.06 5.02
N THR A 83 12.48 -0.72 3.95
CA THR A 83 11.25 -0.35 3.23
C THR A 83 10.02 -0.82 4.00
N MET A 84 8.99 0.03 4.07
CA MET A 84 7.72 -0.31 4.71
C MET A 84 6.79 -0.97 3.68
N LEU A 85 6.45 -2.26 3.89
CA LEU A 85 5.53 -3.00 3.02
C LEU A 85 4.13 -2.38 3.04
N GLY A 86 3.62 -2.07 4.23
CA GLY A 86 2.31 -1.48 4.40
C GLY A 86 1.88 -1.40 5.86
N LEU A 87 0.74 -0.77 6.09
CA LEU A 87 0.10 -0.57 7.38
C LEU A 87 -1.39 -0.85 7.25
N GLY A 88 -1.97 -1.49 8.26
CA GLY A 88 -3.40 -1.73 8.31
C GLY A 88 -3.80 -2.62 9.48
N SER A 89 -4.82 -3.44 9.27
CA SER A 89 -5.50 -4.20 10.33
C SER A 89 -5.84 -5.62 9.85
N SER A 90 -6.74 -6.30 10.56
CA SER A 90 -7.24 -7.63 10.22
C SER A 90 -8.69 -7.54 9.74
N LEU A 91 -9.01 -8.20 8.62
CA LEU A 91 -10.38 -8.42 8.15
C LEU A 91 -10.80 -9.84 8.56
N GLU A 92 -11.00 -10.01 9.85
CA GLU A 92 -11.42 -11.30 10.44
C GLU A 92 -12.91 -11.56 10.16
N PRO A 93 -13.39 -12.81 10.31
CA PRO A 93 -14.80 -13.12 10.13
C PRO A 93 -15.72 -12.20 10.95
N SER A 94 -15.40 -11.93 12.22
CA SER A 94 -16.17 -10.97 13.03
C SER A 94 -16.18 -9.53 12.47
N THR A 95 -15.04 -9.03 11.97
CA THR A 95 -14.95 -7.72 11.31
C THR A 95 -15.80 -7.68 10.05
N CYS A 96 -15.67 -8.69 9.18
CA CYS A 96 -16.45 -8.80 7.95
C CYS A 96 -17.96 -8.95 8.24
N TRP A 97 -18.31 -9.70 9.28
CA TRP A 97 -19.69 -9.86 9.74
C TRP A 97 -20.28 -8.53 10.16
N ASN A 98 -19.61 -7.77 11.04
CA ASN A 98 -20.07 -6.46 11.47
C ASN A 98 -20.22 -5.48 10.29
N LEU A 99 -19.25 -5.45 9.38
CA LEU A 99 -19.35 -4.64 8.16
C LEU A 99 -20.53 -5.08 7.27
N SER A 100 -20.80 -6.38 7.15
CA SER A 100 -21.92 -6.89 6.33
C SER A 100 -23.29 -6.53 6.88
N ARG A 101 -23.39 -6.24 8.17
CA ARG A 101 -24.65 -5.84 8.84
C ARG A 101 -24.95 -4.35 8.75
N MET A 102 -23.99 -3.54 8.30
CA MET A 102 -24.21 -2.11 8.05
C MET A 102 -25.11 -1.93 6.82
N SER A 103 -25.70 -0.74 6.68
CA SER A 103 -26.27 -0.34 5.40
C SER A 103 -25.20 -0.38 4.30
N ALA A 104 -25.61 -0.56 3.05
CA ALA A 104 -24.65 -0.58 1.94
C ALA A 104 -23.82 0.71 1.87
N GLU A 105 -24.47 1.86 2.08
CA GLU A 105 -23.83 3.18 2.11
C GLU A 105 -22.80 3.29 3.24
N ASP A 106 -23.17 2.92 4.47
CA ASP A 106 -22.27 3.04 5.62
C ASP A 106 -21.08 2.08 5.52
N ARG A 107 -21.30 0.87 5.01
CA ARG A 107 -20.24 -0.08 4.73
C ARG A 107 -19.23 0.48 3.72
N GLU A 108 -19.72 1.06 2.63
CA GLU A 108 -18.87 1.67 1.61
C GLU A 108 -18.08 2.85 2.15
N ARG A 109 -18.75 3.75 2.89
CA ARG A 109 -18.13 4.91 3.53
C ARG A 109 -17.08 4.50 4.58
N THR A 110 -17.34 3.43 5.34
CA THR A 110 -16.39 2.91 6.33
C THR A 110 -15.15 2.36 5.66
N LEU A 111 -15.31 1.52 4.64
CA LEU A 111 -14.17 0.96 3.92
C LEU A 111 -13.40 2.02 3.13
N GLU A 112 -14.07 3.03 2.59
CA GLU A 112 -13.41 4.19 1.96
C GLU A 112 -12.54 4.94 2.97
N ARG A 113 -13.07 5.29 4.14
CA ARG A 113 -12.32 6.00 5.18
C ARG A 113 -11.09 5.22 5.66
N LEU A 114 -11.14 3.89 5.65
CA LEU A 114 -10.01 3.05 6.07
C LEU A 114 -8.97 2.86 4.96
N LEU A 115 -9.41 2.62 3.72
CA LEU A 115 -8.57 2.05 2.67
C LEU A 115 -8.19 3.05 1.57
N ASP A 116 -9.06 4.00 1.24
CA ASP A 116 -8.79 4.98 0.19
C ASP A 116 -7.65 5.92 0.63
N ARG A 117 -6.73 6.22 -0.30
CA ARG A 117 -5.52 7.01 -0.02
C ARG A 117 -5.77 8.51 0.05
N GLU A 118 -6.85 8.98 -0.57
CA GLU A 118 -7.17 10.41 -0.68
C GLU A 118 -8.37 10.77 0.20
N ARG A 119 -9.40 9.92 0.19
CA ARG A 119 -10.65 10.09 0.96
C ARG A 119 -10.62 9.39 2.32
N GLY A 120 -9.53 8.69 2.63
CA GLY A 120 -9.35 7.93 3.86
C GLY A 120 -7.92 7.96 4.39
N ILE A 121 -7.61 7.03 5.29
CA ILE A 121 -6.28 6.90 5.93
C ILE A 121 -5.32 5.98 5.16
N GLY A 122 -5.73 5.47 4.00
CA GLY A 122 -4.84 4.77 3.06
C GLY A 122 -4.26 3.45 3.55
N MET A 123 -4.92 2.70 4.44
CA MET A 123 -4.45 1.37 4.82
C MET A 123 -4.31 0.49 3.58
N ASN A 124 -3.16 -0.17 3.46
CA ASN A 124 -2.75 -0.90 2.25
C ASN A 124 -2.25 -2.33 2.54
N LEU A 125 -2.32 -2.79 3.78
CA LEU A 125 -2.00 -4.16 4.17
C LEU A 125 -3.06 -4.69 5.15
N MET A 126 -3.78 -5.74 4.76
CA MET A 126 -4.80 -6.37 5.61
C MET A 126 -4.48 -7.84 5.85
N ARG A 127 -4.58 -8.27 7.11
CA ARG A 127 -4.54 -9.69 7.47
C ARG A 127 -5.88 -10.36 7.20
N ILE A 128 -5.85 -11.59 6.69
CA ILE A 128 -7.03 -12.46 6.61
C ILE A 128 -6.74 -13.83 7.23
N CYS A 129 -7.78 -14.51 7.71
CA CYS A 129 -7.67 -15.87 8.23
C CYS A 129 -7.92 -16.89 7.12
N MET A 130 -7.15 -17.98 7.12
CA MET A 130 -7.48 -19.19 6.36
C MET A 130 -8.28 -20.13 7.28
N GLY A 131 -9.55 -20.32 6.98
CA GLY A 131 -10.50 -20.98 7.88
C GLY A 131 -10.94 -20.03 8.99
N THR A 132 -11.28 -20.58 10.16
CA THR A 132 -11.82 -19.77 11.26
C THR A 132 -10.76 -19.41 12.33
N PRO A 133 -10.70 -18.13 12.76
CA PRO A 133 -9.95 -17.72 13.94
C PRO A 133 -10.78 -17.82 15.22
N ASP A 134 -10.22 -17.40 16.34
CA ASP A 134 -10.93 -17.20 17.60
C ASP A 134 -11.98 -16.07 17.53
N PHE A 135 -11.72 -15.03 16.73
CA PHE A 135 -12.64 -13.89 16.50
C PHE A 135 -13.69 -14.20 15.42
N THR A 136 -14.61 -15.10 15.76
CA THR A 136 -15.71 -15.54 14.90
C THR A 136 -17.03 -15.61 15.68
N GLY A 137 -18.15 -15.42 15.00
CA GLY A 137 -19.48 -15.79 15.50
C GLY A 137 -19.96 -17.16 15.00
N ASP A 138 -19.30 -17.70 13.98
CA ASP A 138 -19.64 -18.97 13.34
C ASP A 138 -18.96 -20.16 14.03
N PRO A 139 -19.49 -21.39 13.92
CA PRO A 139 -18.79 -22.60 14.30
C PRO A 139 -17.40 -22.67 13.67
N TRP A 140 -16.43 -23.20 14.41
CA TRP A 140 -15.05 -23.31 13.91
C TRP A 140 -14.99 -24.29 12.74
N TYR A 141 -14.34 -23.86 11.67
CA TYR A 141 -14.20 -24.62 10.44
C TYR A 141 -12.80 -24.49 9.83
N SER A 142 -12.41 -25.54 9.13
CA SER A 142 -11.41 -25.46 8.07
C SER A 142 -12.11 -25.50 6.71
N TYR A 143 -11.32 -25.41 5.65
CA TYR A 143 -11.83 -25.57 4.28
C TYR A 143 -11.99 -27.05 3.90
N ASP A 144 -11.60 -28.00 4.76
CA ASP A 144 -11.63 -29.44 4.46
C ASP A 144 -12.01 -30.26 5.72
N ASP A 145 -13.16 -29.91 6.32
CA ASP A 145 -13.66 -30.58 7.52
C ASP A 145 -14.30 -31.94 7.19
N LEU A 146 -13.97 -32.96 8.00
CA LEU A 146 -14.45 -34.33 7.86
C LEU A 146 -14.97 -34.87 9.20
N GLY A 147 -15.68 -36.01 9.13
CA GLY A 147 -16.10 -36.74 10.33
C GLY A 147 -14.91 -37.36 11.09
N PRO A 148 -15.09 -37.72 12.37
CA PRO A 148 -14.04 -38.38 13.15
C PRO A 148 -13.56 -39.68 12.47
N GLY A 149 -12.25 -39.82 12.28
CA GLY A 149 -11.63 -41.00 11.68
C GLY A 149 -11.45 -40.93 10.16
N ASP A 150 -12.08 -39.98 9.48
CA ASP A 150 -11.91 -39.77 8.05
C ASP A 150 -10.65 -38.96 7.72
N SER A 151 -10.15 -39.08 6.48
CA SER A 151 -9.08 -38.23 5.93
C SER A 151 -9.30 -38.00 4.44
N ASP A 152 -8.80 -36.89 3.92
CA ASP A 152 -8.89 -36.55 2.48
C ASP A 152 -7.52 -36.13 1.93
N PRO A 153 -6.59 -37.09 1.70
CA PRO A 153 -5.24 -36.80 1.23
C PRO A 153 -5.19 -36.09 -0.14
N GLU A 154 -6.26 -36.17 -0.92
CA GLU A 154 -6.39 -35.53 -2.25
C GLU A 154 -7.10 -34.17 -2.19
N LEU A 155 -7.55 -33.74 -0.99
CA LEU A 155 -8.29 -32.51 -0.74
C LEU A 155 -9.53 -32.37 -1.64
N LYS A 156 -10.21 -33.49 -1.95
CA LYS A 156 -11.40 -33.54 -2.82
C LYS A 156 -12.58 -32.74 -2.25
N ARG A 157 -12.66 -32.58 -0.93
CA ARG A 157 -13.72 -31.83 -0.22
C ARG A 157 -13.33 -30.41 0.14
N PHE A 158 -12.12 -29.96 -0.24
CA PHE A 158 -11.70 -28.57 -0.03
C PHE A 158 -12.70 -27.58 -0.62
N SER A 159 -13.19 -26.64 0.18
CA SER A 159 -14.11 -25.59 -0.25
C SER A 159 -14.03 -24.34 0.61
N ILE A 160 -13.97 -23.18 -0.05
CA ILE A 160 -14.09 -21.85 0.56
C ILE A 160 -15.55 -21.36 0.63
N GLU A 161 -16.54 -22.24 0.45
CA GLU A 161 -17.96 -21.85 0.40
C GLU A 161 -18.40 -21.07 1.65
N LYS A 162 -17.85 -21.44 2.81
CA LYS A 162 -18.12 -20.79 4.11
C LYS A 162 -17.77 -19.28 4.10
N ASP A 163 -16.85 -18.86 3.24
CA ASP A 163 -16.39 -17.46 3.16
C ASP A 163 -17.23 -16.61 2.21
N ARG A 164 -18.07 -17.23 1.36
CA ARG A 164 -18.82 -16.53 0.30
C ARG A 164 -19.91 -15.62 0.84
N ALA A 165 -20.48 -15.95 1.99
CA ALA A 165 -21.64 -15.24 2.55
C ALA A 165 -21.32 -13.77 2.86
N TYR A 166 -20.18 -13.51 3.51
CA TYR A 166 -19.84 -12.15 3.95
C TYR A 166 -18.34 -11.83 3.91
N ILE A 167 -17.42 -12.79 4.04
CA ILE A 167 -15.97 -12.53 4.03
C ILE A 167 -15.54 -12.07 2.62
N LEU A 168 -15.72 -12.90 1.59
CA LEU A 168 -15.28 -12.58 0.23
C LEU A 168 -15.94 -11.30 -0.34
N PRO A 169 -17.24 -11.03 -0.14
CA PRO A 169 -17.83 -9.74 -0.54
C PRO A 169 -17.13 -8.53 0.09
N ILE A 170 -16.76 -8.60 1.37
CA ILE A 170 -16.04 -7.52 2.06
C ILE A 170 -14.61 -7.38 1.52
N LEU A 171 -13.87 -8.48 1.34
CA LEU A 171 -12.52 -8.43 0.79
C LEU A 171 -12.50 -7.83 -0.62
N LYS A 172 -13.47 -8.21 -1.47
CA LYS A 172 -13.63 -7.65 -2.82
C LYS A 172 -13.96 -6.17 -2.78
N LEU A 173 -14.83 -5.73 -1.87
CA LEU A 173 -15.15 -4.31 -1.70
C LEU A 173 -13.92 -3.53 -1.20
N ALA A 174 -13.17 -4.07 -0.24
CA ALA A 174 -11.93 -3.49 0.26
C ALA A 174 -10.91 -3.27 -0.88
N LYS A 175 -10.68 -4.30 -1.71
CA LYS A 175 -9.79 -4.22 -2.87
C LYS A 175 -10.25 -3.20 -3.92
N ARG A 176 -11.56 -2.96 -4.06
CA ARG A 176 -12.07 -1.87 -4.93
C ARG A 176 -11.79 -0.48 -4.36
N LYS A 177 -11.81 -0.31 -3.04
CA LYS A 177 -11.49 0.99 -2.38
C LYS A 177 -9.99 1.28 -2.40
N ASN A 178 -9.15 0.24 -2.40
CA ASN A 178 -7.71 0.38 -2.59
C ASN A 178 -7.18 -0.74 -3.51
N PRO A 179 -7.01 -0.46 -4.82
CA PRO A 179 -6.47 -1.43 -5.78
C PRO A 179 -5.07 -1.95 -5.43
N ASP A 180 -4.27 -1.21 -4.68
CA ASP A 180 -2.93 -1.60 -4.23
C ASP A 180 -2.94 -2.41 -2.91
N LEU A 181 -4.13 -2.64 -2.32
CA LEU A 181 -4.26 -3.37 -1.06
C LEU A 181 -3.66 -4.78 -1.15
N LEU A 182 -2.72 -5.07 -0.27
CA LEU A 182 -2.15 -6.40 -0.09
C LEU A 182 -2.90 -7.15 0.99
N PHE A 183 -3.14 -8.44 0.74
CA PHE A 183 -3.61 -9.38 1.75
C PHE A 183 -2.46 -10.30 2.15
N PHE A 184 -2.27 -10.50 3.45
CA PHE A 184 -1.48 -11.61 3.96
C PHE A 184 -2.39 -12.53 4.75
N ALA A 185 -2.29 -13.83 4.47
CA ALA A 185 -3.17 -14.84 5.03
C ALA A 185 -2.41 -15.74 6.02
N SER A 186 -3.08 -16.13 7.09
CA SER A 186 -2.54 -17.11 8.05
C SER A 186 -3.64 -18.02 8.57
N PRO A 187 -3.44 -19.34 8.65
CA PRO A 187 -4.38 -20.23 9.32
C PRO A 187 -4.21 -20.17 10.85
N TRP A 188 -5.29 -20.38 11.58
CA TRP A 188 -5.22 -20.66 13.03
C TRP A 188 -4.95 -22.14 13.29
N SER A 189 -5.47 -23.03 12.43
CA SER A 189 -5.27 -24.46 12.55
C SER A 189 -5.38 -25.16 11.19
N PRO A 190 -4.63 -26.25 10.97
CA PRO A 190 -4.98 -27.24 9.96
C PRO A 190 -6.37 -27.86 10.18
N PRO A 191 -6.96 -28.52 9.16
CA PRO A 191 -8.10 -29.41 9.33
C PRO A 191 -7.88 -30.43 10.45
N GLY A 192 -8.93 -30.76 11.20
CA GLY A 192 -8.82 -31.60 12.40
C GLY A 192 -8.22 -32.99 12.14
N TRP A 193 -8.56 -33.61 11.01
CA TRP A 193 -8.03 -34.92 10.60
C TRP A 193 -6.52 -34.92 10.30
N MET A 194 -5.93 -33.74 10.10
CA MET A 194 -4.48 -33.58 9.95
C MET A 194 -3.73 -33.49 11.31
N LYS A 195 -4.46 -33.38 12.43
CA LYS A 195 -3.88 -33.09 13.75
C LYS A 195 -3.88 -34.29 14.68
N SER A 196 -2.95 -34.27 15.65
CA SER A 196 -2.80 -35.32 16.66
C SER A 196 -4.04 -35.53 17.54
N THR A 197 -4.89 -34.51 17.65
CA THR A 197 -6.13 -34.54 18.44
C THR A 197 -7.36 -34.93 17.63
N GLY A 198 -7.26 -35.03 16.30
CA GLY A 198 -8.41 -35.21 15.41
C GLY A 198 -9.35 -34.00 15.32
N THR A 199 -9.03 -32.89 15.99
CA THR A 199 -9.82 -31.65 16.00
C THR A 199 -8.93 -30.45 15.68
N MET A 200 -9.54 -29.32 15.32
CA MET A 200 -8.80 -28.06 15.12
C MET A 200 -8.20 -27.51 16.44
N ILE A 201 -8.63 -28.02 17.59
CA ILE A 201 -8.27 -27.47 18.91
C ILE A 201 -7.05 -28.23 19.48
N GLY A 202 -6.03 -27.47 19.88
CA GLY A 202 -4.81 -28.01 20.49
C GLY A 202 -4.02 -28.93 19.56
N GLY A 203 -3.14 -29.76 20.13
CA GLY A 203 -2.34 -30.72 19.38
C GLY A 203 -1.34 -30.09 18.41
N HIS A 204 -0.81 -30.92 17.50
CA HIS A 204 0.12 -30.51 16.45
C HIS A 204 -0.25 -31.16 15.11
N LEU A 205 0.21 -30.54 14.01
CA LEU A 205 0.11 -31.11 12.67
C LEU A 205 0.97 -32.38 12.61
N LEU A 206 0.37 -33.50 12.18
CA LEU A 206 1.11 -34.76 12.07
C LEU A 206 2.06 -34.71 10.86
N PRO A 207 3.33 -35.14 10.99
CA PRO A 207 4.32 -35.06 9.91
C PRO A 207 3.89 -35.69 8.58
N ARG A 208 3.11 -36.78 8.64
CA ARG A 208 2.57 -37.46 7.45
C ARG A 208 1.66 -36.57 6.58
N TRP A 209 1.14 -35.47 7.14
CA TRP A 209 0.23 -34.56 6.45
C TRP A 209 0.88 -33.25 5.99
N TYR A 210 2.20 -33.07 6.16
CA TYR A 210 2.87 -31.83 5.79
C TYR A 210 2.72 -31.49 4.29
N ALA A 211 2.86 -32.48 3.42
CA ALA A 211 2.70 -32.29 1.97
C ALA A 211 1.25 -31.89 1.63
N VAL A 212 0.26 -32.61 2.16
CA VAL A 212 -1.16 -32.30 1.93
C VAL A 212 -1.53 -30.93 2.49
N TYR A 213 -0.97 -30.53 3.64
CA TYR A 213 -1.20 -29.21 4.18
C TYR A 213 -0.56 -28.10 3.34
N ALA A 214 0.60 -28.34 2.72
CA ALA A 214 1.15 -27.41 1.73
C ALA A 214 0.20 -27.23 0.52
N ASP A 215 -0.36 -28.33 0.01
CA ASP A 215 -1.36 -28.27 -1.07
C ASP A 215 -2.64 -27.54 -0.66
N TYR A 216 -3.04 -27.64 0.62
CA TYR A 216 -4.16 -26.88 1.18
C TYR A 216 -3.94 -25.36 1.09
N PHE A 217 -2.72 -24.87 1.35
CA PHE A 217 -2.37 -23.46 1.13
C PHE A 217 -2.46 -23.07 -0.35
N VAL A 218 -1.97 -23.93 -1.26
CA VAL A 218 -2.03 -23.68 -2.70
C VAL A 218 -3.49 -23.61 -3.18
N LYS A 219 -4.36 -24.51 -2.71
CA LYS A 219 -5.79 -24.46 -3.02
C LYS A 219 -6.46 -23.20 -2.50
N PHE A 220 -6.13 -22.75 -1.29
CA PHE A 220 -6.63 -21.48 -0.75
C PHE A 220 -6.22 -20.29 -1.60
N ILE A 221 -4.95 -20.19 -1.99
CA ILE A 221 -4.44 -19.06 -2.81
C ILE A 221 -5.09 -19.02 -4.19
N ARG A 222 -5.44 -20.17 -4.76
CA ARG A 222 -6.06 -20.28 -6.10
C ARG A 222 -7.55 -19.99 -6.12
N ALA A 223 -8.25 -20.20 -5.00
CA ALA A 223 -9.70 -20.11 -4.90
C ALA A 223 -10.18 -18.65 -4.78
#